data_AF-A0A3E0KB01-F1
#
_entry.id   AF-A0A3E0KB01-F1
#
_cell.length_a   1.000
_cell.length_b   1.000
_cell.length_c   1.000
_cell.angle_alpha   90.00
_cell.angle_beta   90.00
_cell.angle_gamma   90.00
#
_symmetry.space_group_name_H-M   'P 1'
#
loop_
_entity.id
_entity.type
_entity.pdbx_description
1 polymer ?
#
loop_
_entity_poly.entity_id
_entity_poly.type
_entity_poly.pdbx_seq_one_letter_code
_entity_poly.pdbx_strand_id
1 'polypeptide(L)'
;MRRPTRTSAFGSSKRESHDASAFYQRNLYGGGGLVDLFDPALANGWSANGAHRRSVPPRPLEEWADRIYCHTAEDMHHIPDGSVALAFTSPPYNAGKEYDEDLDLGAYLDLITRVAAEVYRVLRPGGRYVVNIANLGRKPYIPLHAYFYARHMAVGFLPAGEIIWQKGKSMSGSCAW
;
A
#
# COMPACT_ATOMS: atom_id res chain seq x y z
N MET A 1 16.78 -25.45 25.88
CA MET A 1 15.91 -24.31 25.49
C MET A 1 15.59 -24.42 24.00
N ARG A 2 14.32 -24.24 23.59
CA ARG A 2 13.96 -24.17 22.16
C ARG A 2 14.53 -22.88 21.55
N ARG A 3 15.04 -22.94 20.31
CA ARG A 3 15.49 -21.73 19.60
C ARG A 3 14.28 -20.82 19.31
N PRO A 4 14.41 -19.50 19.53
CA PRO A 4 13.36 -18.53 19.17
C PRO A 4 13.09 -18.59 17.66
N THR A 5 11.82 -18.44 17.25
CA THR A 5 11.48 -18.39 15.82
C THR A 5 11.75 -17.00 15.23
N ARG A 6 11.98 -16.94 13.92
CA ARG A 6 12.16 -15.69 13.15
C ARG A 6 11.20 -15.61 11.99
N THR A 7 11.00 -14.40 11.46
CA THR A 7 10.14 -14.20 10.28
C THR A 7 10.77 -14.90 9.08
N SER A 8 9.97 -15.69 8.36
CA SER A 8 10.42 -16.33 7.12
C SER A 8 10.41 -15.32 5.97
N ALA A 9 11.45 -15.37 5.13
CA ALA A 9 11.54 -14.60 3.89
C ALA A 9 10.35 -14.90 2.96
N PHE A 10 9.89 -16.15 2.94
CA PHE A 10 8.70 -16.59 2.19
C PHE A 10 7.78 -17.48 3.03
N GLY A 11 6.46 -17.41 2.79
CA GLY A 11 5.47 -18.21 3.52
C GLY A 11 5.27 -17.81 4.98
N SER A 12 4.65 -18.70 5.76
CA SER A 12 4.35 -18.52 7.19
C SER A 12 5.18 -19.48 8.04
N SER A 13 5.92 -18.95 9.02
CA SER A 13 6.67 -19.74 10.01
C SER A 13 5.90 -19.84 11.34
N LYS A 14 6.35 -20.76 12.22
CA LYS A 14 5.86 -20.84 13.60
C LYS A 14 6.18 -19.54 14.37
N ARG A 15 5.34 -19.18 15.34
CA ARG A 15 5.50 -17.99 16.19
C ARG A 15 5.66 -18.40 17.66
N GLU A 16 6.81 -18.97 17.99
CA GLU A 16 7.17 -19.41 19.36
C GLU A 16 8.39 -18.61 19.82
N SER A 17 8.29 -17.86 20.93
CA SER A 17 9.39 -17.01 21.43
C SER A 17 10.02 -16.15 20.33
N HIS A 18 9.19 -15.48 19.53
CA HIS A 18 9.58 -14.94 18.24
C HIS A 18 10.52 -13.72 18.35
N ASP A 19 11.67 -13.79 17.69
CA ASP A 19 12.63 -12.70 17.55
C ASP A 19 12.24 -11.82 16.34
N ALA A 20 11.64 -10.66 16.65
CA ALA A 20 11.20 -9.67 15.67
C ALA A 20 12.23 -8.54 15.43
N SER A 21 13.45 -8.66 15.97
CA SER A 21 14.44 -7.57 15.95
C SER A 21 14.76 -7.10 14.53
N ALA A 22 14.94 -8.03 13.60
CA ALA A 22 15.20 -7.73 12.19
C ALA A 22 14.09 -6.90 11.53
N PHE A 23 12.83 -7.07 11.95
CA PHE A 23 11.71 -6.29 11.42
C PHE A 23 11.67 -4.88 12.01
N TYR A 24 11.92 -4.73 13.32
CA TYR A 24 11.91 -3.42 13.98
C TYR A 24 13.18 -2.58 13.73
N GLN A 25 14.24 -3.18 13.18
CA GLN A 25 15.45 -2.48 12.73
C GLN A 25 15.33 -1.91 11.31
N ARG A 26 14.21 -2.13 10.61
CA ARG A 26 13.98 -1.64 9.24
C ARG A 26 13.78 -0.13 9.20
N ASN A 27 14.07 0.45 8.04
CA ASN A 27 13.93 1.89 7.78
C ASN A 27 12.48 2.39 7.93
N LEU A 28 11.49 1.49 7.80
CA LEU A 28 10.08 1.77 8.07
C LEU A 28 9.85 2.43 9.45
N TYR A 29 10.71 2.16 10.44
CA TYR A 29 10.64 2.74 11.79
C TYR A 29 11.54 3.96 12.02
N GLY A 30 12.26 4.42 10.99
CA GLY A 30 13.21 5.54 11.10
C GLY A 30 12.57 6.94 11.10
N GLY A 31 11.27 7.07 10.79
CA GLY A 31 10.54 8.35 10.68
C GLY A 31 9.67 8.71 11.90
N GLY A 32 8.97 9.84 11.85
CA GLY A 32 8.10 10.35 12.92
C GLY A 32 6.73 9.65 13.01
N GLY A 33 6.41 8.76 12.07
CA GLY A 33 5.24 7.87 12.13
C GLY A 33 3.95 8.63 11.87
N LEU A 34 2.93 8.46 12.73
CA LEU A 34 1.63 9.13 12.53
C LEU A 34 1.75 10.65 12.67
N VAL A 35 2.76 11.13 13.41
CA VAL A 35 3.02 12.57 13.57
C VAL A 35 3.29 13.20 12.20
N ASP A 36 3.91 12.46 11.29
CA ASP A 36 4.22 12.91 9.93
C ASP A 36 2.94 13.10 9.08
N LEU A 37 1.82 12.43 9.40
CA LEU A 37 0.53 12.71 8.75
C LEU A 37 -0.06 14.06 9.14
N PHE A 38 0.26 14.55 10.34
CA PHE A 38 -0.18 15.85 10.82
C PHE A 38 0.83 16.95 10.48
N ASP A 39 1.95 16.60 9.85
CA ASP A 39 2.86 17.59 9.28
C ASP A 39 2.15 18.30 8.11
N PRO A 40 1.87 19.61 8.22
CA PRO A 40 1.24 20.36 7.15
C PRO A 40 2.05 20.30 5.84
N ALA A 41 3.36 20.10 5.89
CA ALA A 41 4.21 19.99 4.70
C ALA A 41 3.93 18.69 3.92
N LEU A 42 3.62 17.59 4.60
CA LEU A 42 3.27 16.30 3.99
C LEU A 42 1.79 16.22 3.60
N ALA A 43 0.90 16.86 4.36
CA ALA A 43 -0.50 17.05 3.98
C ALA A 43 -0.65 17.91 2.70
N ASN A 44 0.25 18.87 2.49
CA ASN A 44 0.29 19.76 1.32
C ASN A 44 1.19 19.25 0.18
N GLY A 45 1.92 18.15 0.37
CA GLY A 45 2.96 17.68 -0.56
C GLY A 45 2.42 17.11 -1.87
N TRP A 46 1.23 16.51 -1.85
CA TRP A 46 0.52 16.16 -3.08
C TRP A 46 -0.37 17.33 -3.50
N SER A 47 0.23 18.37 -4.08
CA SER A 47 -0.53 19.40 -4.77
C SER A 47 -1.15 18.78 -6.02
N ALA A 48 -2.48 18.60 -6.00
CA ALA A 48 -3.27 18.22 -7.18
C ALA A 48 -3.02 19.14 -8.41
N ASN A 49 -2.36 20.29 -8.20
CA ASN A 49 -2.06 21.30 -9.22
C ASN A 49 -0.62 21.22 -9.78
N GLY A 50 0.28 20.38 -9.23
CA GLY A 50 1.72 20.41 -9.54
C GLY A 50 2.26 19.25 -10.39
N ALA A 51 1.62 18.08 -10.35
CA ALA A 51 1.99 16.97 -11.24
C ALA A 51 1.28 17.19 -12.57
N HIS A 52 2.03 17.35 -13.68
CA HIS A 52 1.51 17.16 -15.02
C HIS A 52 0.76 15.82 -15.03
N ARG A 53 -0.57 15.85 -14.93
CA ARG A 53 -1.38 14.63 -15.03
C ARG A 53 -1.20 14.13 -16.44
N ARG A 54 -0.35 13.11 -16.59
CA ARG A 54 -0.23 12.34 -17.81
C ARG A 54 -1.65 11.93 -18.21
N SER A 55 -1.96 12.06 -19.48
CA SER A 55 -3.24 11.61 -20.04
C SER A 55 -2.93 10.64 -21.16
N VAL A 56 -3.59 9.50 -21.15
CA VAL A 56 -3.50 8.49 -22.20
C VAL A 56 -4.83 8.46 -22.94
N PRO A 57 -4.86 8.83 -24.24
CA PRO A 57 -6.11 8.88 -24.98
C PRO A 57 -6.71 7.48 -25.15
N PRO A 58 -8.03 7.39 -25.41
CA PRO A 58 -8.68 6.12 -25.73
C PRO A 58 -7.97 5.39 -26.89
N ARG A 59 -7.85 4.07 -26.75
CA ARG A 59 -7.28 3.16 -27.76
C ARG A 59 -8.17 1.92 -27.91
N PRO A 60 -8.15 1.24 -29.07
CA PRO A 60 -8.82 -0.04 -29.26
C PRO A 60 -8.49 -1.03 -28.14
N LEU A 61 -9.50 -1.79 -27.70
CA LEU A 61 -9.41 -2.63 -26.50
C LEU A 61 -8.30 -3.68 -26.62
N GLU A 62 -8.16 -4.26 -27.81
CA GLU A 62 -7.17 -5.27 -28.19
C GLU A 62 -5.71 -4.80 -28.04
N GLU A 63 -5.46 -3.49 -28.02
CA GLU A 63 -4.13 -2.94 -27.86
C GLU A 63 -3.64 -3.01 -26.41
N TRP A 64 -4.55 -2.97 -25.42
CA TRP A 64 -4.17 -2.79 -24.03
C TRP A 64 -4.83 -3.71 -23.00
N ALA A 65 -6.00 -4.28 -23.29
CA ALA A 65 -6.69 -5.21 -22.40
C ALA A 65 -6.12 -6.63 -22.50
N ASP A 66 -6.49 -7.49 -21.55
CA ASP A 66 -6.11 -8.91 -21.49
C ASP A 66 -4.61 -9.18 -21.58
N ARG A 67 -3.81 -8.24 -21.05
CA ARG A 67 -2.34 -8.25 -21.06
C ARG A 67 -1.77 -8.20 -19.66
N ILE A 68 -0.61 -8.82 -19.49
CA ILE A 68 0.23 -8.67 -18.30
C ILE A 68 1.40 -7.77 -18.67
N TYR A 69 1.50 -6.62 -18.01
CA TYR A 69 2.62 -5.70 -18.18
C TYR A 69 3.66 -5.97 -17.11
N CYS A 70 4.86 -6.41 -17.53
CA CYS A 70 6.02 -6.46 -16.64
C CYS A 70 6.62 -5.05 -16.52
N HIS A 71 5.94 -4.20 -15.76
CA HIS A 71 6.24 -2.77 -15.64
C HIS A 71 5.91 -2.28 -14.22
N THR A 72 6.47 -1.14 -13.81
CA THR A 72 6.07 -0.50 -12.54
C THR A 72 4.62 -0.05 -12.61
N ALA A 73 3.87 -0.24 -11.52
CA ALA A 73 2.51 0.26 -11.37
C ALA A 73 2.47 1.79 -11.10
N GLU A 74 3.61 2.42 -10.87
CA GLU A 74 3.74 3.88 -10.78
C GLU A 74 3.57 4.56 -12.14
N ASP A 75 3.54 3.78 -13.21
CA ASP A 75 3.31 4.21 -14.58
C ASP A 75 2.48 3.17 -15.33
N MET A 76 1.19 3.49 -15.52
CA MET A 76 0.22 2.71 -16.26
C MET A 76 -0.05 3.30 -17.65
N HIS A 77 0.96 3.85 -18.35
CA HIS A 77 0.79 4.48 -19.67
C HIS A 77 0.20 3.57 -20.76
N HIS A 78 0.23 2.26 -20.54
CA HIS A 78 -0.40 1.28 -21.41
C HIS A 78 -1.94 1.36 -21.38
N ILE A 79 -2.52 1.85 -20.28
CA ILE A 79 -3.96 1.84 -20.01
C ILE A 79 -4.53 3.26 -20.24
N PRO A 80 -5.55 3.43 -21.11
CA PRO A 80 -6.22 4.70 -21.34
C PRO A 80 -6.89 5.28 -20.10
N ASP A 81 -7.03 6.61 -20.05
CA ASP A 81 -7.76 7.30 -18.99
C ASP A 81 -9.22 6.85 -18.94
N GLY A 82 -9.79 6.74 -17.73
CA GLY A 82 -11.22 6.49 -17.54
C GLY A 82 -11.74 5.18 -18.15
N SER A 83 -10.88 4.19 -18.37
CA SER A 83 -11.20 2.94 -19.09
C SER A 83 -11.47 1.74 -18.17
N VAL A 84 -11.07 1.82 -16.90
CA VAL A 84 -11.18 0.73 -15.92
C VAL A 84 -12.38 0.94 -15.00
N ALA A 85 -13.17 -0.11 -14.77
CA ALA A 85 -14.31 -0.05 -13.85
C ALA A 85 -13.95 -0.39 -12.39
N LEU A 86 -13.03 -1.33 -12.19
CA LEU A 86 -12.61 -1.83 -10.89
C LEU A 86 -11.10 -2.10 -10.93
N ALA A 87 -10.39 -1.54 -9.96
CA ALA A 87 -9.02 -1.89 -9.64
C ALA A 87 -8.98 -2.58 -8.28
N PHE A 88 -8.13 -3.58 -8.12
CA PHE A 88 -7.89 -4.19 -6.82
C PHE A 88 -6.42 -4.59 -6.68
N THR A 89 -5.89 -4.51 -5.47
CA THR A 89 -4.49 -4.88 -5.22
C THR A 89 -4.25 -5.30 -3.77
N SER A 90 -3.12 -5.96 -3.56
CA SER A 90 -2.48 -6.23 -2.28
C SER A 90 -1.04 -5.75 -2.43
N PRO A 91 -0.74 -4.47 -2.18
CA PRO A 91 0.56 -3.89 -2.50
C PRO A 91 1.67 -4.54 -1.66
N PRO A 92 2.95 -4.38 -2.05
CA PRO A 92 4.04 -4.70 -1.14
C PRO A 92 3.84 -3.91 0.16
N TYR A 93 4.06 -4.55 1.30
CA TYR A 93 3.85 -3.92 2.61
C TYR A 93 5.14 -3.38 3.22
N ASN A 94 6.28 -3.47 2.50
CA ASN A 94 7.59 -3.10 3.04
C ASN A 94 7.87 -3.83 4.39
N ALA A 95 7.44 -5.09 4.47
CA ALA A 95 7.44 -5.89 5.69
C ALA A 95 8.70 -6.77 5.81
N GLY A 96 9.67 -6.60 4.91
CA GLY A 96 10.91 -7.36 4.86
C GLY A 96 10.75 -8.73 4.21
N LYS A 97 9.83 -8.86 3.25
CA LYS A 97 9.81 -9.99 2.32
C LYS A 97 10.94 -9.87 1.31
N GLU A 98 11.30 -10.99 0.67
CA GLU A 98 12.42 -11.04 -0.28
C GLU A 98 12.26 -10.06 -1.45
N TYR A 99 11.01 -9.75 -1.82
CA TYR A 99 10.66 -8.80 -2.86
C TYR A 99 10.46 -7.36 -2.35
N ASP A 100 10.60 -7.11 -1.04
CA ASP A 100 10.47 -5.77 -0.48
C ASP A 100 11.83 -5.08 -0.48
N GLU A 101 11.89 -3.86 -1.00
CA GLU A 101 12.96 -2.92 -0.67
C GLU A 101 12.90 -2.51 0.82
N ASP A 102 13.98 -1.99 1.39
CA ASP A 102 14.01 -1.47 2.77
C ASP A 102 13.77 0.05 2.79
N LEU A 103 12.56 0.44 2.35
CA LEU A 103 12.15 1.85 2.29
C LEU A 103 11.85 2.39 3.70
N ASP A 104 12.05 3.68 3.91
CA ASP A 104 11.40 4.37 5.02
C ASP A 104 9.89 4.52 4.78
N LEU A 105 9.15 4.90 5.83
CA LEU A 105 7.70 5.06 5.76
C LEU A 105 7.28 6.14 4.75
N GLY A 106 8.00 7.25 4.66
CA GLY A 106 7.68 8.34 3.74
C GLY A 106 7.83 7.90 2.29
N ALA A 107 8.99 7.34 1.94
CA ALA A 107 9.28 6.80 0.61
C ALA A 107 8.28 5.71 0.21
N TYR A 108 7.93 4.82 1.15
CA TYR A 108 6.88 3.82 0.93
C TYR A 108 5.51 4.46 0.62
N LEU A 109 5.08 5.46 1.40
CA LEU A 109 3.81 6.12 1.18
C LEU A 109 3.79 6.95 -0.10
N ASP A 110 4.93 7.50 -0.52
CA ASP A 110 5.04 8.19 -1.80
C ASP A 110 4.93 7.22 -2.98
N LEU A 111 5.53 6.03 -2.89
CA LEU A 111 5.30 4.94 -3.85
C LEU A 111 3.81 4.60 -3.95
N ILE A 112 3.14 4.38 -2.82
CA ILE A 112 1.70 4.11 -2.79
C ILE A 112 0.89 5.26 -3.39
N THR A 113 1.28 6.51 -3.14
CA THR A 113 0.61 7.69 -3.67
C THR A 113 0.74 7.79 -5.20
N ARG A 114 1.92 7.51 -5.74
CA ARG A 114 2.16 7.49 -7.20
C ARG A 114 1.32 6.41 -7.90
N VAL A 115 1.29 5.20 -7.34
CA VAL A 115 0.42 4.12 -7.85
C VAL A 115 -1.06 4.50 -7.75
N ALA A 116 -1.49 5.05 -6.63
CA ALA A 116 -2.87 5.50 -6.44
C ALA A 116 -3.27 6.57 -7.47
N ALA A 117 -2.36 7.48 -7.83
CA ALA A 117 -2.60 8.50 -8.86
C ALA A 117 -2.85 7.88 -10.24
N GLU A 118 -2.07 6.87 -10.63
CA GLU A 118 -2.29 6.14 -11.89
C GLU A 118 -3.59 5.35 -11.87
N VAL A 119 -3.90 4.67 -10.75
CA VAL A 119 -5.18 3.97 -10.58
C VAL A 119 -6.35 4.95 -10.69
N TYR A 120 -6.25 6.13 -10.08
CA TYR A 120 -7.28 7.17 -10.15
C TYR A 120 -7.49 7.65 -11.60
N ARG A 121 -6.41 7.84 -12.36
CA ARG A 121 -6.47 8.26 -13.78
C ARG A 121 -7.16 7.22 -14.66
N VAL A 122 -6.82 5.94 -14.51
CA VAL A 122 -7.39 4.88 -15.37
C VAL A 122 -8.82 4.52 -14.99
N LEU A 123 -9.26 4.80 -13.76
CA LEU A 123 -10.63 4.52 -13.34
C LEU A 123 -11.63 5.46 -14.00
N ARG A 124 -12.70 4.89 -14.55
CA ARG A 124 -13.85 5.65 -15.02
C ARG A 124 -14.56 6.37 -13.87
N PRO A 125 -15.31 7.46 -14.12
CA PRO A 125 -16.18 8.04 -13.11
C PRO A 125 -17.09 6.99 -12.46
N GLY A 126 -17.11 6.94 -11.12
CA GLY A 126 -17.84 5.93 -10.35
C GLY A 126 -17.14 4.56 -10.24
N GLY A 127 -15.96 4.40 -10.83
CA GLY A 127 -15.11 3.22 -10.65
C GLY A 127 -14.68 3.02 -9.19
N ARG A 128 -14.24 1.80 -8.87
CA ARG A 128 -13.85 1.42 -7.50
C ARG A 128 -12.39 0.97 -7.45
N TYR A 129 -11.73 1.31 -6.34
CA TYR A 129 -10.41 0.81 -6.01
C TYR A 129 -10.46 0.08 -4.68
N VAL A 130 -10.09 -1.20 -4.67
CA VAL A 130 -10.11 -2.04 -3.47
C VAL A 130 -8.69 -2.42 -3.10
N VAL A 131 -8.23 -1.97 -1.95
CA VAL A 131 -6.87 -2.27 -1.48
C VAL A 131 -6.95 -3.22 -0.29
N ASN A 132 -6.40 -4.42 -0.46
CA ASN A 132 -6.15 -5.33 0.64
C ASN A 132 -4.87 -4.87 1.35
N ILE A 133 -4.95 -4.62 2.65
CA ILE A 133 -3.85 -4.13 3.47
C ILE A 133 -3.90 -4.77 4.86
N ALA A 134 -2.72 -4.88 5.49
CA ALA A 134 -2.59 -5.29 6.88
C ALA A 134 -1.77 -4.25 7.64
N ASN A 135 -2.24 -3.87 8.83
CA ASN A 135 -1.44 -3.01 9.71
C ASN A 135 -0.21 -3.76 10.20
N LEU A 136 0.88 -3.01 10.43
CA LEU A 136 2.19 -3.58 10.68
C LEU A 136 2.69 -3.29 12.09
N GLY A 137 3.55 -4.18 12.57
CA GLY A 137 4.16 -4.04 13.89
C GLY A 137 3.18 -4.10 15.04
N ARG A 138 3.74 -4.01 16.24
CA ARG A 138 3.05 -3.92 17.53
C ARG A 138 3.80 -3.00 18.52
N LYS A 139 5.07 -2.70 18.27
CA LYS A 139 5.92 -1.87 19.14
C LYS A 139 7.03 -1.13 18.35
N PRO A 140 6.72 0.00 17.69
CA PRO A 140 5.42 0.65 17.61
C PRO A 140 4.48 -0.03 16.59
N TYR A 141 3.18 0.26 16.71
CA TYR A 141 2.16 -0.14 15.74
C TYR A 141 2.08 0.86 14.60
N ILE A 142 2.02 0.38 13.36
CA ILE A 142 1.91 1.18 12.15
C ILE A 142 0.51 0.94 11.53
N PRO A 143 -0.42 1.90 11.68
CA PRO A 143 -1.76 1.79 11.12
C PRO A 143 -1.75 2.10 9.61
N LEU A 144 -1.21 1.19 8.79
CA LEU A 144 -1.18 1.33 7.33
C LEU A 144 -2.52 1.76 6.71
N HIS A 145 -3.64 1.24 7.20
CA HIS A 145 -4.97 1.66 6.76
C HIS A 145 -5.19 3.18 6.86
N ALA A 146 -4.82 3.82 7.98
CA ALA A 146 -4.99 5.25 8.16
C ALA A 146 -4.13 6.05 7.16
N TYR A 147 -2.88 5.64 6.95
CA TYR A 147 -2.01 6.30 5.95
C TYR A 147 -2.55 6.11 4.53
N PHE A 148 -3.04 4.91 4.19
CA PHE A 148 -3.65 4.65 2.89
C PHE A 148 -4.87 5.53 2.67
N TYR A 149 -5.78 5.64 3.65
CA TYR A 149 -6.91 6.54 3.59
C TYR A 149 -6.47 7.98 3.29
N ALA A 150 -5.52 8.51 4.07
CA ALA A 150 -5.03 9.87 3.90
C ALA A 150 -4.43 10.11 2.50
N ARG A 151 -3.53 9.23 2.04
CA ARG A 151 -2.87 9.36 0.73
C ARG A 151 -3.84 9.20 -0.43
N HIS A 152 -4.77 8.24 -0.39
CA HIS A 152 -5.73 8.04 -1.47
C HIS A 152 -6.77 9.17 -1.52
N MET A 153 -7.19 9.71 -0.38
CA MET A 153 -8.05 10.90 -0.34
C MET A 153 -7.34 12.13 -0.93
N ALA A 154 -6.05 12.32 -0.62
CA ALA A 154 -5.25 13.40 -1.21
C ALA A 154 -5.14 13.29 -2.75
N VAL A 155 -5.14 12.07 -3.30
CA VAL A 155 -5.18 11.84 -4.77
C VAL A 155 -6.54 12.20 -5.38
N GLY A 156 -7.63 12.06 -4.61
CA GLY A 156 -9.00 12.37 -5.04
C GLY A 156 -10.02 11.25 -4.83
N PHE A 157 -9.64 10.11 -4.23
CA PHE A 157 -10.58 9.05 -3.90
C PHE A 157 -11.52 9.44 -2.77
N LEU A 158 -12.73 8.89 -2.81
CA LEU A 158 -13.71 9.00 -1.73
C LEU A 158 -13.79 7.67 -0.98
N PRO A 159 -13.70 7.67 0.36
CA PRO A 159 -13.93 6.46 1.14
C PRO A 159 -15.33 5.88 0.92
N ALA A 160 -15.40 4.57 0.66
CA ALA A 160 -16.67 3.86 0.57
C ALA A 160 -17.01 3.08 1.85
N GLY A 161 -15.98 2.56 2.53
CA GLY A 161 -16.11 1.72 3.72
C GLY A 161 -14.97 0.71 3.82
N GLU A 162 -14.99 -0.08 4.88
CA GLU A 162 -13.96 -1.10 5.15
C GLU A 162 -14.55 -2.50 5.13
N ILE A 163 -13.81 -3.44 4.52
CA ILE A 163 -14.14 -4.86 4.56
C ILE A 163 -13.12 -5.53 5.47
N ILE A 164 -13.60 -6.12 6.57
CA ILE A 164 -12.74 -6.82 7.52
C ILE A 164 -12.56 -8.27 7.09
N TRP A 165 -11.38 -8.60 6.57
CA TRP A 165 -11.05 -9.98 6.22
C TRP A 165 -10.60 -10.77 7.46
N GLN A 166 -11.49 -11.60 8.01
CA GLN A 166 -11.17 -12.56 9.06
C GLN A 166 -10.43 -13.78 8.46
N LYS A 167 -9.10 -13.69 8.37
CA LYS A 167 -8.26 -14.73 7.72
C LYS A 167 -8.23 -16.08 8.46
N GLY A 168 -8.57 -16.13 9.75
CA GLY A 168 -8.58 -17.37 10.53
C GLY A 168 -9.46 -17.29 11.77
N LYS A 169 -9.86 -18.45 12.29
CA LYS A 169 -10.67 -18.57 13.51
C LYS A 169 -9.82 -18.19 14.72
N SER A 170 -9.92 -16.93 15.15
CA SER A 170 -9.24 -16.36 16.32
C SER A 170 -7.70 -16.39 16.23
N MET A 171 -7.07 -15.25 16.46
CA MET A 171 -5.64 -15.20 16.65
C MET A 171 -5.30 -16.00 17.90
N SER A 172 -4.51 -17.06 17.78
CA SER A 172 -3.87 -17.69 18.92
C SER A 172 -3.00 -16.66 19.66
N GLY A 173 -3.57 -16.03 20.70
CA GLY A 173 -2.84 -15.38 21.79
C GLY A 173 -2.49 -13.89 21.67
N SER A 174 -3.00 -13.12 20.70
CA SER A 174 -2.74 -11.67 20.67
C SER A 174 -3.95 -10.86 20.20
N CYS A 175 -4.92 -10.70 21.10
CA CYS A 175 -5.89 -9.61 20.98
C CYS A 175 -5.24 -8.36 21.56
N ALA A 176 -4.47 -7.63 20.74
CA ALA A 176 -4.12 -6.26 21.05
C ALA A 176 -5.21 -5.37 20.43
N TRP A 177 -6.03 -4.81 21.30
CA TRP A 177 -6.90 -3.66 21.06
C TRP A 177 -6.05 -2.42 20.90
#